data_AF-A0A433PFG8-F1
#
_entry.id   AF-A0A433PFG8-F1
#
_cell.length_a   1.000
_cell.length_b   1.000
_cell.length_c   1.000
_cell.angle_alpha   90.00
_cell.angle_beta   90.00
_cell.angle_gamma   90.00
#
_symmetry.space_group_name_H-M   'P 1'
#
loop_
_entity.id
_entity.type
_entity.pdbx_description
1 polymer ?
#
loop_
_entity_poly.entity_id
_entity_poly.type
_entity_poly.pdbx_seq_one_letter_code
_entity_poly.pdbx_strand_id
1 'polypeptide(L)'
;MPRALLHILVRTTTLASQPPRSLSRSLIRPTLVAPIHTRPAVTANWPLSWFTGKANDEQVVESDITFDTGFEDKEFAQIALDPEKVRGAVREAVLAHVSDAGATDSTESTWTRIELADPSLKFKILKDAVTKTGRDIPNLTLNNITTVQDALDFFLSKREPRKGAVVKEFFEENENEIPPNVQFLPSVKEQRLASQREKDPALGTKKVL
;
A
#
# COMPACT_ATOMS: atom_id res chain seq x y z
N MET A 1 29.36 -55.79 3.63
CA MET A 1 29.24 -56.53 2.35
C MET A 1 27.76 -56.69 2.07
N PRO A 2 27.16 -56.36 0.90
CA PRO A 2 27.56 -55.52 -0.26
C PRO A 2 26.75 -54.20 -0.32
N ARG A 3 27.29 -52.98 -0.58
CA ARG A 3 27.67 -52.34 -1.85
C ARG A 3 26.76 -52.58 -3.08
N ALA A 4 25.87 -51.61 -3.34
CA ALA A 4 25.30 -51.28 -4.66
C ALA A 4 25.37 -49.74 -4.78
N LEU A 5 26.27 -49.09 -5.51
CA LEU A 5 26.54 -49.01 -6.96
C LEU A 5 25.35 -48.54 -7.82
N LEU A 6 25.60 -47.37 -8.46
CA LEU A 6 25.08 -46.90 -9.75
C LEU A 6 23.64 -46.32 -9.75
N HIS A 7 23.29 -45.20 -10.40
CA HIS A 7 23.88 -44.49 -11.54
C HIS A 7 23.68 -42.97 -11.39
N ILE A 8 24.74 -42.22 -11.68
CA ILE A 8 24.70 -40.80 -12.00
C ILE A 8 24.14 -40.67 -13.42
N LEU A 9 23.00 -39.98 -13.60
CA LEU A 9 22.50 -39.59 -14.92
C LEU A 9 22.65 -38.09 -15.08
N VAL A 10 23.79 -37.68 -15.65
CA VAL A 10 24.02 -36.34 -16.17
C VAL A 10 23.20 -36.20 -17.45
N ARG A 11 22.20 -35.30 -17.46
CA ARG A 11 21.54 -34.84 -18.69
C ARG A 11 22.11 -33.48 -19.07
N THR A 12 23.03 -33.49 -20.02
CA THR A 12 23.46 -32.33 -20.80
C THR A 12 22.56 -32.23 -22.03
N THR A 13 21.73 -31.18 -22.11
CA THR A 13 21.07 -30.78 -23.37
C THR A 13 21.06 -29.26 -23.41
N THR A 14 21.99 -28.65 -24.14
CA THR A 14 21.97 -28.34 -25.58
C THR A 14 21.67 -26.86 -25.78
N LEU A 15 22.76 -26.17 -26.10
CA LEU A 15 22.93 -24.85 -26.66
C LEU A 15 21.82 -24.49 -27.69
N ALA A 16 21.00 -23.48 -27.39
CA ALA A 16 20.20 -22.78 -28.39
C ALA A 16 20.80 -21.40 -28.64
N SER A 17 21.69 -21.36 -29.63
CA SER A 17 22.24 -20.16 -30.27
C SER A 17 21.12 -19.30 -30.84
N GLN A 18 20.79 -18.19 -30.18
CA GLN A 18 19.98 -17.14 -30.79
C GLN A 18 20.89 -16.06 -31.43
N PRO A 19 20.63 -15.68 -32.69
CA PRO A 19 21.41 -14.66 -33.38
C PRO A 19 21.08 -13.24 -32.84
N PRO A 20 22.04 -12.30 -32.93
CA PRO A 20 21.84 -10.92 -32.50
C PRO A 20 20.80 -10.23 -33.40
N ARG A 21 19.70 -9.79 -32.79
CA ARG A 21 18.72 -8.95 -33.48
C ARG A 21 19.36 -7.60 -33.81
N SER A 22 19.35 -7.32 -35.11
CA SER A 22 19.77 -6.09 -35.76
C SER A 22 19.24 -4.84 -35.06
N LEU A 23 20.15 -3.91 -34.75
CA LEU A 23 19.85 -2.53 -34.41
C LEU A 23 19.29 -1.81 -35.64
N SER A 24 17.97 -1.79 -35.77
CA SER A 24 17.28 -0.94 -36.73
C SER A 24 17.38 0.52 -36.29
N ARG A 25 18.35 1.16 -36.93
CA ARG A 25 18.57 2.60 -37.00
C ARG A 25 17.33 3.30 -37.60
N SER A 26 17.13 4.53 -37.15
CA SER A 26 16.23 5.57 -37.71
C SER A 26 14.73 5.45 -37.39
N LEU A 27 14.24 6.39 -36.59
CA LEU A 27 13.49 7.53 -37.11
C LEU A 27 13.39 8.58 -35.99
N ILE A 28 14.17 9.65 -36.19
CA ILE A 28 14.01 10.91 -35.48
C ILE A 28 12.58 11.37 -35.78
N ARG A 29 11.68 11.27 -34.79
CA ARG A 29 10.36 11.88 -34.90
C ARG A 29 10.56 13.40 -34.82
N PRO A 30 10.13 14.18 -35.82
CA PRO A 30 10.04 15.62 -35.66
C PRO A 30 9.05 15.92 -34.53
N THR A 31 9.50 16.62 -33.50
CA THR A 31 8.65 17.23 -32.48
C THR A 31 7.73 18.22 -33.17
N LEU A 32 6.50 17.78 -33.41
CA LEU A 32 5.40 18.64 -33.81
C LEU A 32 5.07 19.51 -32.59
N VAL A 33 5.66 20.71 -32.56
CA VAL A 33 5.34 21.76 -31.59
C VAL A 33 3.87 22.08 -31.79
N ALA A 34 3.02 21.56 -30.90
CA ALA A 34 1.61 21.88 -30.91
C ALA A 34 1.44 23.39 -30.63
N PRO A 35 0.64 24.12 -31.43
CA PRO A 35 0.31 25.49 -31.14
C PRO A 35 -0.39 25.54 -29.78
N ILE A 36 0.13 26.39 -28.90
CA ILE A 36 -0.47 26.68 -27.60
C ILE A 36 -1.80 27.38 -27.92
N HIS A 37 -2.89 26.60 -27.92
CA HIS A 37 -4.23 27.18 -27.90
C HIS A 37 -4.37 27.95 -26.59
N THR A 38 -4.28 29.26 -26.71
CA THR A 38 -4.72 30.24 -25.73
C THR A 38 -6.11 29.84 -25.28
N ARG A 39 -6.22 29.34 -24.04
CA ARG A 39 -7.52 29.06 -23.44
C ARG A 39 -8.27 30.40 -23.38
N PRO A 40 -9.49 30.51 -23.95
CA PRO A 40 -10.31 31.68 -23.70
C PRO A 40 -10.54 31.76 -22.20
N ALA A 41 -10.35 32.95 -21.64
CA ALA A 41 -10.71 33.24 -20.26
C ALA A 41 -12.20 32.92 -20.10
N VAL A 42 -12.50 31.78 -19.49
CA VAL A 42 -13.84 31.47 -19.01
C VAL A 42 -14.05 32.43 -17.84
N THR A 43 -14.61 33.59 -18.13
CA THR A 43 -15.30 34.39 -17.12
C THR A 43 -16.46 33.52 -16.65
N ALA A 44 -16.20 32.82 -15.56
CA ALA A 44 -17.20 32.12 -14.78
C ALA A 44 -18.21 33.17 -14.28
N ASN A 45 -19.15 33.55 -15.13
CA ASN A 45 -20.37 34.25 -14.73
C ASN A 45 -21.26 33.19 -14.08
N TRP A 46 -20.90 32.80 -12.86
CA TRP A 46 -21.74 31.93 -12.05
C TRP A 46 -22.91 32.80 -11.57
N PRO A 47 -24.15 32.51 -11.99
CA PRO A 47 -25.29 33.21 -11.44
C PRO A 47 -25.35 32.89 -9.93
N LEU A 48 -25.25 33.92 -9.10
CA LEU A 48 -25.48 33.87 -7.64
C LEU A 48 -26.94 33.50 -7.27
N SER A 49 -27.68 32.81 -8.13
CA SER A 49 -29.09 32.48 -7.93
C SER A 49 -29.31 31.23 -7.06
N TRP A 50 -28.26 30.56 -6.60
CA TRP A 50 -28.39 29.48 -5.60
C TRP A 50 -28.26 29.97 -4.16
N PHE A 51 -27.97 31.26 -3.94
CA PHE A 51 -27.79 31.83 -2.59
C PHE A 51 -29.03 32.52 -2.01
N THR A 52 -30.14 32.63 -2.75
CA THR A 52 -31.41 33.11 -2.19
C THR A 52 -32.28 31.91 -1.79
N GLY A 53 -31.89 31.26 -0.70
CA GLY A 53 -32.79 30.41 0.07
C GLY A 53 -33.97 31.26 0.54
N LYS A 54 -35.14 31.00 -0.03
CA LYS A 54 -36.42 31.50 0.50
C LYS A 54 -36.55 30.98 1.93
N ALA A 55 -36.72 31.90 2.87
CA ALA A 55 -37.16 31.60 4.22
C ALA A 55 -38.57 30.98 4.14
N ASN A 56 -38.64 29.65 4.16
CA ASN A 56 -39.81 28.97 4.68
C ASN A 56 -39.66 28.97 6.21
N ASP A 57 -40.60 29.62 6.88
CA ASP A 57 -40.91 29.40 8.29
C ASP A 57 -41.40 27.94 8.45
N GLU A 58 -40.47 27.00 8.42
CA GLU A 58 -40.66 25.66 8.96
C GLU A 58 -40.07 25.67 10.36
N GLN A 59 -40.89 25.26 11.33
CA GLN A 59 -40.51 25.09 12.72
C GLN A 59 -39.16 24.37 12.82
N VAL A 60 -38.11 25.14 13.12
CA VAL A 60 -36.81 24.63 13.50
C VAL A 60 -37.01 23.99 14.87
N VAL A 61 -37.34 22.71 14.87
CA VAL A 61 -36.97 21.83 15.98
C VAL A 61 -35.45 21.85 15.97
N GLU A 62 -34.87 22.66 16.86
CA GLU A 62 -33.46 22.56 17.24
C GLU A 62 -33.28 21.19 17.91
N SER A 63 -33.31 20.11 17.12
CA SER A 63 -32.61 18.91 17.51
C SER A 63 -31.15 19.32 17.46
N ASP A 64 -30.52 19.42 18.63
CA ASP A 64 -29.08 19.41 18.76
C ASP A 64 -28.53 18.25 17.93
N ILE A 65 -28.16 18.54 16.67
CA ILE A 65 -27.35 17.65 15.85
C ILE A 65 -25.96 17.75 16.45
N THR A 66 -25.81 17.10 17.60
CA THR A 66 -24.52 16.64 18.08
C THR A 66 -24.03 15.72 16.99
N PHE A 67 -23.14 16.25 16.16
CA PHE A 67 -22.39 15.47 15.19
C PHE A 67 -21.47 14.59 16.04
N ASP A 68 -22.02 13.47 16.48
CA ASP A 68 -21.31 12.39 17.14
C ASP A 68 -20.38 11.79 16.08
N THR A 69 -19.29 12.49 15.79
CA THR A 69 -18.08 11.86 15.29
C THR A 69 -17.53 11.00 16.42
N GLY A 70 -18.27 9.95 16.77
CA GLY A 70 -17.72 8.66 17.13
C GLY A 70 -16.99 8.09 15.92
N PHE A 71 -16.05 8.87 15.37
CA PHE A 71 -14.89 8.31 14.72
C PHE A 71 -14.14 7.71 15.90
N GLU A 72 -14.54 6.49 16.27
CA GLU A 72 -13.67 5.63 17.02
C GLU A 72 -12.38 5.67 16.22
N ASP A 73 -11.39 6.39 16.74
CA ASP A 73 -10.00 6.18 16.43
C ASP A 73 -9.74 4.73 16.83
N LYS A 74 -10.20 3.79 15.98
CA LYS A 74 -9.66 2.46 15.90
C LYS A 74 -8.23 2.73 15.50
N GLU A 75 -7.42 2.91 16.54
CA GLU A 75 -6.00 2.71 16.46
C GLU A 75 -5.86 1.39 15.71
N PHE A 76 -5.56 1.51 14.41
CA PHE A 76 -5.15 0.39 13.61
C PHE A 76 -3.82 0.01 14.22
N ALA A 77 -3.89 -0.76 15.30
CA ALA A 77 -2.77 -1.43 15.89
C ALA A 77 -2.12 -2.10 14.69
N GLN A 78 -0.92 -1.62 14.36
CA GLN A 78 -0.08 -2.22 13.34
C GLN A 78 0.41 -3.52 13.97
N ILE A 79 -0.51 -4.47 14.09
CA ILE A 79 -0.27 -5.79 14.61
C ILE A 79 0.76 -6.34 13.63
N ALA A 80 1.94 -6.71 14.14
CA ALA A 80 2.89 -7.52 13.41
C ALA A 80 2.15 -8.81 13.04
N LEU A 81 1.49 -8.80 11.89
CA LEU A 81 0.55 -9.82 11.51
C LEU A 81 1.37 -11.02 11.07
N ASP A 82 1.23 -12.13 11.79
CA ASP A 82 1.78 -13.41 11.35
C ASP A 82 1.34 -13.67 9.91
N PRO A 83 2.25 -14.13 9.02
CA PRO A 83 1.95 -14.28 7.60
C PRO A 83 0.77 -15.24 7.36
N GLU A 84 0.53 -16.18 8.27
CA GLU A 84 -0.60 -17.10 8.21
C GLU A 84 -1.94 -16.42 8.49
N LYS A 85 -1.97 -15.44 9.42
CA LYS A 85 -3.16 -14.66 9.72
C LYS A 85 -3.53 -13.76 8.55
N VAL A 86 -2.53 -13.16 7.88
CA VAL A 86 -2.73 -12.38 6.65
C VAL A 86 -3.40 -13.24 5.58
N ARG A 87 -2.85 -14.43 5.33
CA ARG A 87 -3.40 -15.37 4.34
C ARG A 87 -4.83 -15.76 4.66
N GLY A 88 -5.12 -16.06 5.93
CA GLY A 88 -6.48 -16.36 6.40
C GLY A 88 -7.46 -15.21 6.17
N ALA A 89 -7.07 -13.98 6.52
CA ALA A 89 -7.90 -12.79 6.36
C ALA A 89 -8.24 -12.50 4.88
N VAL A 90 -7.24 -12.59 3.99
CA VAL A 90 -7.44 -12.39 2.55
C VAL A 90 -8.30 -13.51 1.96
N ARG A 91 -8.08 -14.77 2.36
CA ARG A 91 -8.91 -15.91 1.93
C ARG A 91 -10.38 -15.68 2.28
N GLU A 92 -10.65 -15.27 3.52
CA GLU A 92 -12.02 -14.99 3.97
C GLU A 92 -12.66 -13.82 3.20
N ALA A 93 -11.89 -12.76 2.91
CA ALA A 93 -12.37 -11.65 2.08
C ALA A 93 -12.72 -12.08 0.65
N VAL A 94 -11.91 -12.96 0.04
CA VAL A 94 -12.18 -13.48 -1.31
C VAL A 94 -13.43 -14.36 -1.30
N LEU A 95 -13.58 -15.25 -0.32
CA LEU A 95 -14.74 -16.14 -0.20
C LEU A 95 -16.05 -15.38 0.06
N ALA A 96 -15.99 -14.21 0.71
CA ALA A 96 -17.18 -13.39 0.97
C ALA A 96 -17.77 -12.75 -0.31
N HIS A 97 -16.94 -12.47 -1.31
CA HIS A 97 -17.36 -11.74 -2.53
C HIS A 97 -17.37 -12.61 -3.79
N VAL A 98 -16.62 -13.72 -3.81
CA VAL A 98 -16.56 -14.65 -4.94
C VAL A 98 -17.41 -15.88 -4.63
N SER A 99 -18.73 -15.73 -4.78
CA SER A 99 -19.70 -16.84 -4.67
C SER A 99 -19.78 -17.68 -5.94
N ASP A 100 -19.22 -17.20 -7.06
CA ASP A 100 -19.37 -17.80 -8.37
C ASP A 100 -18.34 -18.91 -8.61
N ALA A 101 -18.78 -20.15 -8.35
CA ALA A 101 -18.40 -21.42 -9.01
C ALA A 101 -16.92 -21.88 -9.09
N GLY A 102 -15.92 -21.12 -8.62
CA GLY A 102 -14.49 -21.47 -8.72
C GLY A 102 -13.75 -21.63 -7.39
N ALA A 103 -14.36 -21.25 -6.26
CA ALA A 103 -13.70 -21.17 -4.96
C ALA A 103 -14.12 -22.27 -3.95
N THR A 104 -15.04 -23.17 -4.34
CA THR A 104 -15.55 -24.24 -3.48
C THR A 104 -14.57 -25.41 -3.28
N ASP A 105 -13.53 -25.52 -4.11
CA ASP A 105 -12.54 -26.59 -3.95
C ASP A 105 -11.30 -26.11 -3.20
N SER A 106 -11.18 -26.65 -1.98
CA SER A 106 -10.25 -26.43 -0.86
C SER A 106 -8.74 -26.46 -1.14
N THR A 107 -8.29 -26.27 -2.38
CA THR A 107 -6.86 -26.23 -2.73
C THR A 107 -6.34 -24.79 -2.74
N GLU A 108 -5.26 -24.53 -1.98
CA GLU A 108 -4.65 -23.20 -1.84
C GLU A 108 -4.27 -22.54 -3.17
N SER A 109 -4.07 -23.35 -4.20
CA SER A 109 -3.66 -22.92 -5.54
C SER A 109 -4.75 -22.24 -6.37
N THR A 110 -6.03 -22.45 -6.06
CA THR A 110 -7.11 -22.06 -6.98
C THR A 110 -7.59 -20.64 -6.71
N TRP A 111 -7.75 -20.28 -5.43
CA TRP A 111 -8.24 -18.94 -5.05
C TRP A 111 -7.18 -17.84 -5.19
N THR A 112 -5.90 -18.19 -5.15
CA THR A 112 -4.78 -17.25 -5.32
C THR A 112 -4.61 -16.80 -6.77
N ARG A 113 -5.03 -17.63 -7.74
CA ARG A 113 -4.93 -17.36 -9.18
C ARG A 113 -6.15 -16.64 -9.75
N ILE A 114 -7.11 -16.27 -8.92
CA ILE A 114 -8.29 -15.52 -9.36
C ILE A 114 -7.84 -14.14 -9.84
N GLU A 115 -8.19 -13.83 -11.09
CA GLU A 115 -7.94 -12.53 -11.69
C GLU A 115 -8.99 -11.52 -11.22
N LEU A 116 -8.52 -10.36 -10.74
CA LEU A 116 -9.35 -9.28 -10.24
C LEU A 116 -9.61 -8.25 -11.35
N ALA A 117 -10.19 -8.71 -12.47
CA ALA A 117 -10.44 -7.88 -13.64
C ALA A 117 -11.56 -6.84 -13.41
N ASP A 118 -12.58 -7.18 -12.62
CA ASP A 118 -13.65 -6.25 -12.28
C ASP A 118 -13.18 -5.26 -11.19
N PRO A 119 -13.13 -3.94 -11.48
CA PRO A 119 -12.72 -2.93 -10.50
C PRO A 119 -13.64 -2.90 -9.27
N SER A 120 -14.94 -3.21 -9.42
CA SER A 120 -15.88 -3.17 -8.31
C SER A 120 -15.63 -4.31 -7.32
N LEU A 121 -15.48 -5.53 -7.82
CA LEU A 121 -15.10 -6.70 -7.03
C LEU A 121 -13.71 -6.53 -6.40
N LYS A 122 -12.73 -6.06 -7.18
CA LYS A 122 -11.37 -5.77 -6.69
C LYS A 122 -11.40 -4.82 -5.50
N PHE A 123 -12.14 -3.71 -5.60
CA PHE A 123 -12.25 -2.75 -4.52
C PHE A 123 -12.88 -3.34 -3.26
N LYS A 124 -13.94 -4.14 -3.38
CA LYS A 124 -14.59 -4.81 -2.24
C LYS A 124 -13.64 -5.77 -1.51
N ILE A 125 -12.95 -6.63 -2.26
CA ILE A 125 -12.01 -7.60 -1.68
C ILE A 125 -10.84 -6.88 -1.00
N LEU A 126 -10.23 -5.90 -1.67
CA LEU A 126 -9.11 -5.16 -1.11
C LEU A 126 -9.52 -4.34 0.11
N LYS A 127 -10.71 -3.72 0.08
CA LYS A 127 -11.24 -2.98 1.24
C LYS A 127 -11.38 -3.90 2.46
N ASP A 128 -11.99 -5.06 2.30
CA ASP A 128 -12.14 -6.02 3.41
C ASP A 128 -10.81 -6.62 3.86
N ALA A 129 -9.86 -6.82 2.95
CA ALA A 129 -8.51 -7.24 3.32
C ALA A 129 -7.79 -6.15 4.14
N VAL A 130 -7.92 -4.88 3.77
CA VAL A 130 -7.35 -3.73 4.50
C VAL A 130 -7.97 -3.61 5.89
N THR A 131 -9.29 -3.74 6.03
CA THR A 131 -9.95 -3.66 7.35
C THR A 131 -9.50 -4.77 8.29
N LYS A 132 -9.26 -5.98 7.78
CA LYS A 132 -8.79 -7.12 8.59
C LYS A 132 -7.30 -7.09 8.91
N THR A 133 -6.48 -6.63 7.97
CA THR A 133 -5.01 -6.58 8.14
C THR A 133 -4.53 -5.28 8.77
N GLY A 134 -5.35 -4.22 8.78
CA GLY A 134 -4.97 -2.89 9.23
C GLY A 134 -3.87 -2.23 8.37
N ARG A 135 -3.61 -2.77 7.17
CA ARG A 135 -2.56 -2.29 6.28
C ARG A 135 -3.15 -1.62 5.04
N ASP A 136 -2.92 -0.33 4.91
CA ASP A 136 -3.34 0.42 3.73
C ASP A 136 -2.51 0.07 2.48
N ILE A 137 -3.19 0.09 1.33
CA ILE A 137 -2.58 -0.12 0.02
C ILE A 137 -2.39 1.24 -0.66
N PRO A 138 -1.17 1.66 -1.02
CA PRO A 138 -0.95 2.91 -1.74
C PRO A 138 -1.56 2.85 -3.15
N ASN A 139 -2.02 4.00 -3.64
CA ASN A 139 -2.67 4.08 -4.95
C ASN A 139 -1.78 3.58 -6.11
N LEU A 140 -0.46 3.77 -6.00
CA LEU A 140 0.51 3.28 -6.98
C LEU A 140 0.50 1.75 -7.10
N THR A 141 0.32 1.03 -5.99
CA THR A 141 0.28 -0.44 -6.01
C THR A 141 -1.10 -0.97 -6.37
N LEU A 142 -2.18 -0.20 -6.17
CA LEU A 142 -3.54 -0.62 -6.57
C LEU A 142 -3.62 -0.97 -8.05
N ASN A 143 -2.97 -0.20 -8.93
CA ASN A 143 -2.96 -0.48 -10.37
C ASN A 143 -2.16 -1.75 -10.73
N ASN A 144 -1.17 -2.11 -9.93
CA ASN A 144 -0.28 -3.25 -10.20
C ASN A 144 -0.86 -4.58 -9.70
N ILE A 145 -1.87 -4.56 -8.83
CA ILE A 145 -2.52 -5.77 -8.32
C ILE A 145 -3.49 -6.29 -9.39
N THR A 146 -3.12 -7.37 -10.07
CA THR A 146 -3.95 -8.02 -11.09
C THR A 146 -4.62 -9.30 -10.58
N THR A 147 -3.94 -10.01 -9.69
CA THR A 147 -4.40 -11.27 -9.11
C THR A 147 -4.52 -11.17 -7.59
N VAL A 148 -5.25 -12.12 -6.99
CA VAL A 148 -5.29 -12.27 -5.52
C VAL A 148 -3.90 -12.58 -4.95
N GLN A 149 -3.07 -13.30 -5.70
CA GLN A 149 -1.67 -13.55 -5.33
C GLN A 149 -0.88 -12.24 -5.21
N ASP A 150 -1.03 -11.30 -6.16
CA ASP A 150 -0.35 -9.99 -6.07
C ASP A 150 -0.76 -9.22 -4.80
N ALA A 151 -2.04 -9.33 -4.42
CA ALA A 151 -2.54 -8.73 -3.19
C ALA A 151 -1.91 -9.40 -1.95
N LEU A 152 -1.84 -10.74 -1.91
CA LEU A 152 -1.18 -11.47 -0.83
C LEU A 152 0.30 -11.11 -0.72
N ASP A 153 1.01 -11.07 -1.84
CA ASP A 153 2.42 -10.71 -1.89
C ASP A 153 2.63 -9.28 -1.38
N PHE A 154 1.71 -8.36 -1.70
CA PHE A 154 1.72 -7.02 -1.11
C PHE A 154 1.56 -7.04 0.42
N PHE A 155 0.58 -7.77 0.95
CA PHE A 155 0.35 -7.80 2.40
C PHE A 155 1.46 -8.54 3.16
N LEU A 156 2.08 -9.55 2.54
CA LEU A 156 3.21 -10.32 3.10
C LEU A 156 4.55 -9.61 2.95
N SER A 157 4.70 -8.71 1.96
CA SER A 157 5.93 -7.94 1.77
C SER A 157 6.25 -7.12 3.02
N LYS A 158 7.52 -7.12 3.46
CA LYS A 158 7.94 -6.25 4.57
C LYS A 158 7.63 -4.80 4.19
N ARG A 159 6.99 -4.08 5.12
CA ARG A 159 6.67 -2.66 4.92
C ARG A 159 7.96 -1.91 4.61
N GLU A 160 7.98 -1.14 3.52
CA GLU A 160 9.08 -0.19 3.32
C GLU A 160 9.08 0.77 4.51
N PRO A 161 10.18 0.82 5.30
CA PRO A 161 10.23 1.70 6.45
C PRO A 161 10.05 3.15 5.98
N ARG A 162 9.24 3.92 6.71
CA ARG A 162 8.94 5.32 6.35
C ARG A 162 10.27 6.07 6.16
N LYS A 163 10.40 6.75 5.01
CA LYS A 163 11.57 7.59 4.67
C LYS A 163 11.88 8.53 5.85
N GLY A 164 12.91 8.21 6.62
CA GLY A 164 13.30 8.93 7.85
C GLY A 164 13.72 8.00 8.99
N ALA A 165 12.96 6.93 9.27
CA ALA A 165 13.33 5.95 10.29
C ALA A 165 14.45 5.00 9.81
N VAL A 166 14.49 4.75 8.50
CA VAL A 166 15.41 3.83 7.84
C VAL A 166 16.87 4.10 8.16
N VAL A 167 17.29 5.36 8.14
CA VAL A 167 18.71 5.70 8.35
C VAL A 167 19.07 5.49 9.82
N LYS A 168 18.20 5.91 10.74
CA LYS A 168 18.45 5.73 12.17
C LYS A 168 18.49 4.25 12.55
N GLU A 169 17.49 3.49 12.12
CA GLU A 169 17.41 2.04 12.33
C GLU A 169 18.63 1.33 11.73
N PHE A 170 19.05 1.73 10.51
CA PHE A 170 20.27 1.19 9.89
C PHE A 170 21.53 1.45 10.72
N PHE A 171 21.66 2.64 11.32
CA PHE A 171 22.81 2.95 12.18
C PHE A 171 22.77 2.16 13.50
N GLU A 172 21.59 1.92 14.06
CA GLU A 172 21.39 1.11 15.27
C GLU A 172 21.70 -0.38 15.01
N GLU A 173 21.25 -0.92 13.86
CA GLU A 173 21.51 -2.32 13.49
C GLU A 173 22.97 -2.58 13.12
N ASN A 174 23.66 -1.59 12.53
CA ASN A 174 25.01 -1.74 12.00
C ASN A 174 26.08 -1.02 12.85
N GLU A 175 25.83 -0.80 14.15
CA GLU A 175 26.75 -0.08 15.04
C GLU A 175 28.17 -0.66 15.03
N ASN A 176 28.30 -1.97 14.85
CA ASN A 176 29.60 -2.67 14.79
C ASN A 176 30.31 -2.58 13.43
N GLU A 177 29.57 -2.33 12.34
CA GLU A 177 30.11 -2.25 10.99
C GLU A 177 30.49 -0.81 10.61
N ILE A 178 29.97 0.17 11.34
CA ILE A 178 30.17 1.59 11.06
C ILE A 178 31.51 2.05 11.67
N PRO A 179 32.37 2.73 10.89
CA PRO A 179 33.61 3.28 11.39
C PRO A 179 33.38 4.25 12.57
N PRO A 180 34.25 4.27 13.60
CA PRO A 180 34.04 5.05 14.83
C PRO A 180 34.09 6.57 14.61
N ASN A 181 34.50 7.03 13.43
CA ASN A 181 34.47 8.44 13.04
C ASN A 181 33.14 8.86 12.38
N VAL A 182 32.18 7.96 12.21
CA VAL A 182 30.86 8.25 11.66
C VAL A 182 29.82 8.08 12.77
N GLN A 183 29.10 9.15 13.07
CA GLN A 183 28.04 9.17 14.08
C GLN A 183 26.73 9.67 13.47
N PHE A 184 25.62 9.07 13.87
CA PHE A 184 24.30 9.55 13.49
C PHE A 184 23.94 10.77 14.34
N LEU A 185 23.77 11.93 13.70
CA LEU A 185 23.30 13.14 14.38
C LEU A 185 21.77 13.21 14.29
N PRO A 186 21.04 13.19 15.43
CA PRO A 186 19.60 13.31 15.41
C PRO A 186 19.17 14.66 14.84
N SER A 187 17.98 14.72 14.24
CA SER A 187 17.55 15.95 13.59
C SER A 187 17.32 17.07 14.61
N VAL A 188 17.50 18.33 14.20
CA VAL A 188 17.26 19.52 15.02
C VAL A 188 15.85 19.52 15.65
N LYS A 189 14.87 18.91 14.97
CA LYS A 189 13.50 18.77 15.46
C LYS A 189 13.39 17.82 16.65
N GLU A 190 14.13 16.71 16.62
CA GLU A 190 14.17 15.74 17.72
C GLU A 190 14.92 16.30 18.93
N GLN A 191 16.02 17.04 18.70
CA GLN A 191 16.74 17.74 19.77
C GLN A 191 15.85 18.75 20.49
N ARG A 192 15.06 19.54 19.75
CA ARG A 192 14.09 20.48 20.36
C ARG A 192 13.02 19.78 21.19
N LEU A 193 12.50 18.64 20.72
CA LEU A 193 11.52 17.84 21.46
C LEU A 193 12.13 17.24 22.73
N ALA A 194 13.39 16.76 22.67
CA ALA A 194 14.10 16.23 23.82
C ALA A 194 14.32 17.31 24.89
N SER A 195 14.79 18.51 24.49
CA SER A 195 14.96 19.64 25.41
C SER A 195 13.64 20.16 25.99
N GLN A 196 12.52 20.01 25.28
CA GLN A 196 11.19 20.35 25.82
C GLN A 196 10.72 19.30 26.84
N ARG A 197 10.91 18.00 26.57
CA ARG A 197 10.60 16.92 27.54
C ARG A 197 11.42 17.02 28.83
N GLU A 198 12.67 17.44 28.73
CA GLU A 198 13.54 17.65 29.89
C GLU A 198 13.08 18.84 30.74
N LYS A 199 12.55 19.91 30.10
CA LYS A 199 12.01 21.08 30.79
C LYS A 199 10.65 20.83 31.43
N ASP A 200 9.81 20.01 30.80
CA ASP A 200 8.46 19.70 31.26
C ASP A 200 8.26 18.19 31.49
N PRO A 201 8.77 17.62 32.60
CA PRO A 201 8.65 16.18 32.87
C PRO A 201 7.19 15.70 33.01
N ALA A 202 6.24 16.62 33.24
CA ALA A 202 4.81 16.34 33.35
C ALA A 202 4.15 15.91 32.03
N LEU A 203 4.79 16.13 30.87
CA LEU A 203 4.26 15.75 29.54
C LEU A 203 4.65 14.32 29.11
N GLY A 204 5.49 13.62 29.88
CA GLY A 204 6.08 12.33 29.49
C GLY A 204 5.23 11.09 29.75
N THR A 205 4.12 11.19 30.49
CA THR A 205 3.34 10.02 30.94
C THR A 205 1.87 10.05 30.50
N LYS A 206 1.59 10.41 29.24
CA LYS A 206 0.40 9.83 28.59
C LYS A 206 0.79 8.44 28.10
N LYS A 207 0.83 7.47 29.03
CA LYS A 207 0.67 6.05 28.67
C LYS A 207 -0.69 5.96 27.99
N VAL A 208 -0.69 5.84 26.67
CA VAL A 208 -1.83 5.38 25.90
C VAL A 208 -2.09 3.96 26.40
N LEU A 209 -3.14 3.83 27.21
CA LEU A 209 -3.69 2.57 27.71
C LEU A 209 -4.74 2.09 26.73
#